data_AF-A0A6V7I9I1-F1
#
_entry.id   AF-A0A6V7I9I1-F1
#
_cell.length_a   1.000
_cell.length_b   1.000
_cell.length_c   1.000
_cell.angle_alpha   90.00
_cell.angle_beta   90.00
_cell.angle_gamma   90.00
#
_symmetry.space_group_name_H-M   'P 1'
#
loop_
_entity.id
_entity.type
_entity.pdbx_description
1 polymer ?
#
loop_
_entity_poly.entity_id
_entity_poly.type
_entity_poly.pdbx_seq_one_letter_code
_entity_poly.pdbx_strand_id
1 'polypeptide(L)' 'GSLCPLENGRTGICKYLKECLPRIKELQEGRRPSDSVRCSWDGFEEIVCCPQKLQGKIGVRPADL' A
#
# COMPACT_ATOMS: atom_id res chain seq x y z
N GLY A 1 -2.31 1.05 12.13
CA GLY A 1 -1.19 1.50 11.31
C GLY A 1 -1.41 2.93 10.87
N SER A 2 -0.33 3.67 10.63
CA SER A 2 -0.38 5.05 10.14
C SER A 2 -0.75 5.12 8.66
N LEU A 3 -1.37 6.22 8.22
CA LEU A 3 -1.63 6.46 6.79
C LEU A 3 -0.32 6.77 6.07
N CYS A 4 -0.19 6.29 4.84
CA CYS A 4 1.00 6.49 4.02
C CYS A 4 0.62 6.76 2.56
N PRO A 5 1.35 7.64 1.86
CA PRO A 5 1.15 7.87 0.44
C PRO A 5 1.70 6.70 -0.38
N LEU A 6 0.94 6.24 -1.37
CA LEU A 6 1.43 5.31 -2.40
C LEU A 6 1.86 6.07 -3.65
N GLU A 7 2.78 5.48 -4.41
CA GLU A 7 3.27 5.98 -5.69
C GLU A 7 2.15 6.26 -6.70
N ASN A 8 1.02 5.54 -6.59
CA ASN A 8 -0.16 5.71 -7.45
C ASN A 8 -1.05 6.92 -7.06
N GLY A 9 -0.59 7.82 -6.18
CA GLY A 9 -1.36 8.95 -5.67
C GLY A 9 -2.50 8.56 -4.73
N ARG A 10 -2.57 7.30 -4.31
CA ARG A 10 -3.57 6.77 -3.37
C ARG A 10 -3.01 6.75 -1.96
N THR A 11 -3.89 6.72 -0.97
CA THR A 11 -3.50 6.54 0.43
C THR A 11 -3.60 5.07 0.80
N GLY A 12 -2.60 4.57 1.52
CA GLY A 12 -2.59 3.24 2.10
C GLY A 12 -2.40 3.30 3.60
N ILE A 13 -2.16 2.13 4.18
CA ILE A 13 -1.94 1.99 5.61
C ILE A 13 -0.66 1.18 5.86
N CYS A 14 0.19 1.71 6.73
CA CYS A 14 1.38 1.02 7.20
C CYS A 14 0.98 -0.23 7.97
N LYS A 15 1.42 -1.38 7.47
CA LYS A 15 1.20 -2.70 8.07
C LYS A 15 2.45 -3.54 7.92
N TYR A 16 2.55 -4.60 8.72
CA TYR A 16 3.62 -5.58 8.52
C TYR A 16 3.53 -6.16 7.12
N LEU A 17 4.69 -6.43 6.51
CA LEU A 17 4.77 -7.07 5.21
C LEU A 17 3.96 -8.37 5.16
N LYS A 18 4.03 -9.18 6.23
CA LYS A 18 3.26 -10.42 6.40
C LYS A 18 1.73 -10.23 6.42
N GLU A 19 1.25 -9.03 6.72
CA GLU A 19 -0.17 -8.69 6.75
C GLU A 19 -0.66 -8.03 5.45
N CYS A 20 0.25 -7.71 4.54
CA CYS A 20 -0.06 -7.07 3.28
C CYS A 20 0.03 -8.07 2.12
N LEU A 21 -1.05 -8.82 1.90
CA LEU A 21 -1.20 -9.76 0.78
C LEU A 21 -0.71 -9.22 -0.59
N PRO A 22 -1.08 -8.00 -1.04
CA PRO A 22 -0.60 -7.52 -2.33
C PRO A 22 0.92 -7.35 -2.35
N ARG A 23 1.56 -7.02 -1.23
CA ARG A 23 3.01 -6.86 -1.16
C ARG A 23 3.74 -8.20 -1.05
N ILE A 24 3.15 -9.17 -0.35
CA ILE A 24 3.62 -10.56 -0.37
C ILE A 24 3.60 -11.12 -1.79
N LYS A 25 2.52 -10.85 -2.54
CA LYS A 25 2.37 -11.32 -3.91
C LYS A 25 3.45 -10.75 -4.84
N GLU A 26 3.71 -9.44 -4.77
CA GLU A 26 4.79 -8.80 -5.52
C GLU A 26 6.16 -9.45 -5.22
N LEU A 27 6.44 -9.74 -3.94
CA LEU A 27 7.67 -10.43 -3.55
C LEU A 27 7.76 -11.86 -4.11
N GLN A 28 6.65 -12.61 -4.11
CA GLN A 28 6.58 -13.93 -4.75
C GLN A 28 6.79 -13.85 -6.27
N GLU A 29 6.34 -12.76 -6.89
CA GLU A 29 6.54 -12.45 -8.31
C GLU A 29 7.96 -11.88 -8.60
N GLY A 30 8.83 -11.81 -7.58
CA GLY A 30 10.20 -11.28 -7.70
C GLY A 30 10.26 -9.76 -7.86
N ARG A 31 9.13 -9.07 -7.76
CA ARG A 31 9.05 -7.61 -7.80
C ARG A 31 9.29 -7.08 -6.38
N ARG A 32 10.50 -6.58 -6.16
CA ARG A 32 10.75 -5.86 -4.91
C ARG A 32 10.12 -4.48 -4.97
N PRO A 33 9.36 -4.12 -3.93
CA PRO A 33 8.85 -2.78 -3.81
C PRO A 33 9.97 -1.75 -3.67
N SER A 34 9.80 -0.58 -4.32
CA SER A 34 10.73 0.54 -4.15
C SER A 34 10.79 0.98 -2.68
N ASP A 35 11.95 1.44 -2.21
CA ASP A 35 12.19 1.96 -0.85
C ASP A 35 11.19 3.05 -0.45
N SER A 36 10.65 3.78 -1.43
CA SER A 36 9.62 4.83 -1.29
C SER A 36 8.31 4.36 -0.64
N VAL A 37 8.09 3.06 -0.49
CA VAL A 37 6.83 2.48 0.01
C VAL A 37 7.01 1.82 1.38
N ARG A 38 8.16 2.01 2.01
CA ARG A 38 8.47 1.49 3.34
C ARG A 38 8.11 2.53 4.39
N CYS A 39 7.32 2.13 5.39
CA CYS A 39 6.92 3.02 6.46
C CYS A 39 7.95 3.04 7.60
N SER A 40 8.36 1.86 8.08
CA SER A 40 9.21 1.70 9.27
C SER A 40 9.78 0.29 9.36
N TRP A 41 10.62 0.05 10.37
CA TRP A 41 11.01 -1.29 10.80
C TRP A 41 10.59 -1.51 12.25
N ASP A 42 10.10 -2.70 12.55
CA ASP A 42 9.92 -3.19 13.91
C ASP A 42 10.82 -4.43 14.10
N GLY A 43 12.00 -4.22 14.68
CA GLY A 43 13.05 -5.25 14.75
C GLY A 43 13.49 -5.73 13.36
N PHE A 44 13.22 -7.01 13.06
CA PHE A 44 13.48 -7.63 11.76
C PHE A 44 12.27 -7.62 10.82
N GLU A 45 11.13 -7.08 11.28
CA GLU A 45 9.89 -7.07 10.51
C GLU A 45 9.71 -5.75 9.76
N GLU A 46 9.67 -5.84 8.43
CA GLU A 46 9.40 -4.70 7.55
C GLU A 46 7.95 -4.24 7.62
N ILE A 47 7.76 -2.95 7.95
CA ILE A 47 6.46 -2.29 7.89
C ILE A 47 6.39 -1.54 6.57
N VAL A 48 5.48 -1.99 5.71
CA VAL A 48 5.28 -1.48 4.35
C VAL A 48 3.96 -0.73 4.24
N CYS A 49 3.92 0.23 3.33
CA CYS A 49 2.69 0.93 2.99
C CYS A 49 1.80 0.01 2.14
N CYS A 50 0.76 -0.54 2.77
CA CYS A 50 -0.14 -1.47 2.12
C CYS A 50 -1.27 -0.71 1.39
N PRO A 51 -1.50 -0.95 0.08
CA PRO A 51 -2.65 -0.38 -0.61
C PRO A 51 -3.92 -0.87 0.06
N GLN A 52 -4.70 0.07 0.60
CA GLN A 52 -6.06 -0.26 1.02
C GLN A 52 -6.89 -0.38 -0.26
N LYS A 53 -7.55 -1.52 -0.47
CA LYS A 53 -8.63 -1.57 -1.46
C LYS A 53 -9.69 -0.59 -0.97
N LEU A 54 -9.70 0.62 -1.54
CA LEU A 54 -10.89 1.44 -1.59
C LEU A 54 -11.95 0.53 -2.22
N GLN A 55 -12.85 -0.05 -1.41
CA GLN A 55 -14.13 -0.48 -1.93
C GLN A 55 -14.68 0.77 -2.62
N GLY A 56 -14.78 0.69 -3.95
CA GLY A 56 -14.97 1.85 -4.79
C GLY A 56 -16.20 2.63 -4.36
N LYS A 57 -16.00 3.76 -3.67
CA LYS A 57 -16.89 4.89 -3.89
C LYS A 57 -16.52 5.39 -5.26
N ILE A 58 -17.26 4.92 -6.27
CA ILE A 58 -17.33 5.51 -7.59
C ILE A 58 -17.88 6.92 -7.37
N GLY A 59 -17.01 7.84 -6.97
CA GLY A 59 -17.30 9.26 -7.03
C GLY A 59 -17.14 9.63 -8.49
N VAL A 60 -18.23 9.51 -9.26
CA VAL A 60 -18.36 10.20 -10.54
C VAL A 60 -17.87 11.63 -10.31
N ARG A 61 -16.88 12.08 -11.07
CA ARG A 61 -16.46 13.47 -10.96
C ARG A 61 -17.61 14.28 -11.55
N PRO A 62 -18.02 15.41 -10.96
CA PRO A 62 -19.12 16.23 -11.51
C PRO A 62 -18.84 16.79 -12.91
N ALA A 63 -17.67 16.51 -13.50
CA ALA A 63 -17.32 16.82 -14.89
C ALA A 63 -17.74 15.72 -15.89
N ASP A 64 -18.18 14.55 -15.41
CA ASP A 64 -18.71 13.45 -16.22
C ASP A 64 -20.26 13.49 -16.31
N LEU A 65 -20.91 14.58 -15.86
CA LEU A 65 -22.37 14.79 -15.79
C LEU A 65 -22.79 16.00 -16.64
#